data_AF-A0A7K1E9S8-F1
#
_entry.id   AF-A0A7K1E9S8-F1
#
_cell.length_a   1.000
_cell.length_b   1.000
_cell.length_c   1.000
_cell.angle_alpha   90.00
_cell.angle_beta   90.00
_cell.angle_gamma   90.00
#
_symmetry.space_group_name_H-M   'P 1'
#
loop_
_entity.id
_entity.type
_entity.pdbx_description
1 polymer ?
#
loop_
_entity_poly.entity_id
_entity_poly.type
_entity_poly.pdbx_seq_one_letter_code
_entity_poly.pdbx_strand_id
1 'polypeptide(L)'
;MAANESVELTAWRDFCRRLEAVGEQLMAEPFPADVAVRAEGYDHMAEQVLCWLGWSIGYPNAARPFFMRQNDLVTQWGGPNADNAYRHARIDPTKRYRVRGRMHSCEEFILAMRAGFMHQEKWGTLAEHNGSDLGIGKGDEFEFFLGGDGTEAGWLQIPEGAVMCSIREYYFDWTEEEPATFTIECLDGPDHLPRVTAEDFAAKVADAVAGVERSMSYWNQYMIDQRAMREDNSFHGSFAQEKGLAAARYGFCFWDLGPDDALIIESEVPDARYWSLQLYPDGWFELADPVERITSLNDRQLRLSGDGRIRAVVSHRDPGVDNWLDAGGRKGGLCTLRWFWPLSDAAPEPTARLVNVDEVWSELPADTVRVSVDERAALLESRRRHLAWRFRT
;
A
#
# COMPACT_ATOMS: atom_id res chain seq x y z
N MET A 1 35.80 10.27 -37.15
CA MET A 1 34.94 11.11 -36.28
C MET A 1 33.89 10.18 -35.71
N ALA A 2 33.96 9.84 -34.43
CA ALA A 2 32.84 9.15 -33.78
C ALA A 2 31.64 10.10 -33.85
N ALA A 3 30.51 9.64 -34.37
CA ALA A 3 29.29 10.43 -34.32
C ALA A 3 29.00 10.75 -32.84
N ASN A 4 28.75 12.02 -32.52
CA ASN A 4 28.28 12.38 -31.18
C ASN A 4 27.01 11.58 -30.91
N GLU A 5 27.03 10.79 -29.85
CA GLU A 5 25.87 10.00 -29.42
C GLU A 5 24.71 10.94 -29.06
N SER A 6 23.48 10.56 -29.42
CA SER A 6 22.31 11.38 -29.12
C SER A 6 21.96 11.32 -27.63
N VAL A 7 21.37 12.41 -27.12
CA VAL A 7 21.02 12.58 -25.71
C VAL A 7 20.13 11.44 -25.22
N GLU A 8 19.13 11.06 -26.01
CA GLU A 8 18.20 9.99 -25.67
C GLU A 8 18.86 8.61 -25.62
N LEU A 9 19.84 8.33 -26.50
CA LEU A 9 20.57 7.06 -26.46
C LEU A 9 21.51 6.99 -25.25
N THR A 10 22.20 8.08 -24.94
CA THR A 10 23.04 8.15 -23.74
C THR A 10 22.21 7.97 -22.47
N ALA A 11 21.06 8.64 -22.35
CA ALA A 11 20.17 8.52 -21.20
C ALA A 11 19.58 7.10 -21.05
N TRP A 12 19.21 6.47 -22.16
CA TRP A 12 18.74 5.07 -22.15
C TRP A 12 19.83 4.10 -21.68
N ARG A 13 21.08 4.29 -22.12
CA ARG A 13 22.20 3.45 -21.66
C ARG A 13 22.51 3.64 -20.19
N ASP A 14 22.43 4.87 -19.69
CA ASP A 14 22.59 5.15 -18.26
C ASP A 14 21.51 4.44 -17.43
N PHE A 15 20.24 4.55 -17.85
CA PHE A 15 19.13 3.82 -17.25
C PHE A 15 19.42 2.31 -17.13
N CYS A 16 19.80 1.65 -18.23
CA CYS A 16 20.08 0.21 -18.21
C CYS A 16 21.24 -0.16 -17.28
N ARG A 17 22.34 0.60 -17.30
CA ARG A 17 23.52 0.33 -16.44
C ARG A 17 23.21 0.49 -14.96
N ARG A 18 22.37 1.47 -14.63
CA ARG A 18 21.93 1.70 -13.25
C ARG A 18 20.99 0.58 -12.77
N LEU A 19 20.10 0.08 -13.62
CA LEU A 19 19.31 -1.11 -13.30
C LEU A 19 20.17 -2.37 -13.12
N GLU A 20 21.19 -2.55 -13.96
CA GLU A 20 22.18 -3.63 -13.79
C GLU A 20 22.85 -3.54 -12.41
N ALA A 21 23.29 -2.34 -12.01
CA ALA A 21 23.87 -2.10 -10.69
C ALA A 21 22.90 -2.39 -9.52
N VAL A 22 21.62 -2.04 -9.64
CA VAL A 22 20.60 -2.41 -8.63
C VAL A 22 20.46 -3.93 -8.55
N GLY A 23 20.43 -4.61 -9.70
CA GLY A 23 20.37 -6.07 -9.76
C GLY A 23 21.58 -6.74 -9.10
N GLU A 24 22.77 -6.16 -9.23
CA GLU A 24 23.98 -6.63 -8.52
C GLU A 24 23.90 -6.38 -7.00
N GLN A 25 23.32 -5.25 -6.57
CA GLN A 25 23.17 -4.92 -5.14
C GLN A 25 22.29 -5.91 -4.39
N LEU A 26 21.26 -6.48 -5.02
CA LEU A 26 20.39 -7.50 -4.42
C LEU A 26 21.12 -8.77 -3.98
N MET A 27 22.36 -8.97 -4.45
CA MET A 27 23.20 -10.10 -4.08
C MET A 27 24.05 -9.85 -2.82
N ALA A 28 23.99 -8.64 -2.24
CA ALA A 28 24.82 -8.22 -1.12
C ALA A 28 23.97 -7.72 0.06
N GLU A 29 24.60 -7.64 1.24
CA GLU A 29 24.01 -6.98 2.40
C GLU A 29 23.70 -5.51 2.08
N PRO A 30 22.58 -4.95 2.57
CA PRO A 30 21.69 -5.53 3.58
C PRO A 30 20.46 -6.27 3.00
N PHE A 31 20.46 -6.65 1.71
CA PHE A 31 19.34 -7.41 1.15
C PHE A 31 19.35 -8.88 1.63
N PRO A 32 18.17 -9.55 1.68
CA PRO A 32 18.09 -10.93 2.14
C PRO A 32 18.97 -11.91 1.33
N ALA A 33 19.75 -12.74 2.02
CA ALA A 33 20.66 -13.71 1.39
C ALA A 33 19.99 -15.03 0.98
N ASP A 34 18.79 -15.33 1.50
CA ASP A 34 18.04 -16.55 1.19
C ASP A 34 17.69 -16.63 -0.31
N VAL A 35 17.89 -17.80 -0.93
CA VAL A 35 17.74 -17.99 -2.38
C VAL A 35 16.30 -17.69 -2.84
N ALA A 36 15.29 -18.13 -2.09
CA ALA A 36 13.90 -17.94 -2.46
C ALA A 36 13.51 -16.46 -2.34
N VAL A 37 13.90 -15.81 -1.23
CA VAL A 37 13.65 -14.38 -1.02
C VAL A 37 14.38 -13.53 -2.06
N ARG A 38 15.58 -13.91 -2.51
CA ARG A 38 16.29 -13.20 -3.59
C ARG A 38 15.53 -13.25 -4.92
N ALA A 39 14.93 -14.39 -5.27
CA ALA A 39 14.14 -14.47 -6.50
C ALA A 39 12.95 -13.51 -6.45
N GLU A 40 12.24 -13.48 -5.31
CA GLU A 40 11.16 -12.49 -5.05
C GLU A 40 11.68 -11.05 -5.16
N GLY A 41 12.91 -10.78 -4.71
CA GLY A 41 13.54 -9.47 -4.87
C GLY A 41 13.77 -9.02 -6.31
N TYR A 42 14.07 -9.95 -7.23
CA TYR A 42 14.19 -9.63 -8.65
C TYR A 42 12.82 -9.41 -9.31
N ASP A 43 11.79 -10.17 -8.91
CA ASP A 43 10.41 -9.91 -9.32
C ASP A 43 9.98 -8.52 -8.84
N HIS A 44 10.18 -8.20 -7.57
CA HIS A 44 9.90 -6.89 -7.00
C HIS A 44 10.68 -5.77 -7.72
N MET A 45 11.97 -5.98 -8.06
CA MET A 45 12.73 -5.02 -8.84
C MET A 45 12.12 -4.77 -10.22
N ALA A 46 11.66 -5.82 -10.92
CA ALA A 46 10.99 -5.69 -12.21
C ALA A 46 9.67 -4.91 -12.08
N GLU A 47 8.90 -5.17 -11.02
CA GLU A 47 7.70 -4.40 -10.68
C GLU A 47 8.00 -2.93 -10.40
N GLN A 48 9.09 -2.63 -9.68
CA GLN A 48 9.54 -1.25 -9.47
C GLN A 48 9.93 -0.57 -10.79
N VAL A 49 10.59 -1.28 -11.71
CA VAL A 49 10.89 -0.74 -13.05
C VAL A 49 9.61 -0.36 -13.78
N LEU A 50 8.60 -1.23 -13.77
CA LEU A 50 7.28 -0.94 -14.35
C LEU A 50 6.61 0.27 -13.68
N CYS A 51 6.60 0.28 -12.35
CA CYS A 51 6.03 1.33 -11.50
C CYS A 51 6.60 2.71 -11.86
N TRP A 52 7.93 2.84 -11.87
CA TRP A 52 8.59 4.14 -12.03
C TRP A 52 8.69 4.59 -13.49
N LEU A 53 8.80 3.68 -14.45
CA LEU A 53 8.62 4.04 -15.86
C LEU A 53 7.19 4.53 -16.13
N GLY A 54 6.18 3.84 -15.59
CA GLY A 54 4.78 4.29 -15.67
C GLY A 54 4.62 5.71 -15.15
N TRP A 55 5.05 5.95 -13.90
CA TRP A 55 4.93 7.24 -13.24
C TRP A 55 5.69 8.38 -13.95
N SER A 56 6.95 8.17 -14.33
CA SER A 56 7.81 9.25 -14.84
C SER A 56 7.68 9.47 -16.35
N ILE A 57 7.43 8.42 -17.14
CA ILE A 57 7.31 8.53 -18.61
C ILE A 57 5.86 8.69 -19.04
N GLY A 58 4.97 7.82 -18.54
CA GLY A 58 3.57 7.76 -18.98
C GLY A 58 2.77 8.98 -18.54
N TYR A 59 3.00 9.46 -17.31
CA TYR A 59 2.07 10.36 -16.62
C TYR A 59 2.69 11.65 -16.02
N PRO A 60 3.64 12.34 -16.68
CA PRO A 60 4.41 13.40 -16.03
C PRO A 60 3.70 14.76 -15.96
N ASN A 61 2.61 14.99 -16.71
CA ASN A 61 2.18 16.36 -17.01
C ASN A 61 0.96 16.82 -16.21
N ALA A 62 1.18 17.74 -15.28
CA ALA A 62 0.13 18.37 -14.49
C ALA A 62 -0.85 19.24 -15.31
N ALA A 63 -0.56 19.59 -16.55
CA ALA A 63 -1.48 20.32 -17.45
C ALA A 63 -2.40 19.37 -18.27
N ARG A 64 -2.15 18.06 -18.20
CA ARG A 64 -2.97 16.98 -18.77
C ARG A 64 -2.93 15.76 -17.85
N PRO A 65 -3.41 15.90 -16.61
CA PRO A 65 -3.35 14.83 -15.63
C PRO A 65 -4.36 13.74 -15.95
N PHE A 66 -4.11 12.57 -15.41
CA PHE A 66 -5.10 11.52 -15.22
C PHE A 66 -4.65 10.64 -14.07
N PHE A 67 -5.61 9.91 -13.49
CA PHE A 67 -5.33 8.99 -12.41
C PHE A 67 -4.77 7.68 -12.94
N MET A 68 -3.53 7.35 -12.57
CA MET A 68 -2.92 6.04 -12.79
C MET A 68 -3.03 5.21 -11.51
N ARG A 69 -3.35 3.92 -11.63
CA ARG A 69 -3.15 2.96 -10.54
C ARG A 69 -1.66 2.66 -10.35
N GLN A 70 -1.20 2.75 -9.11
CA GLN A 70 0.16 2.42 -8.68
C GLN A 70 0.07 2.03 -7.20
N ASN A 71 0.99 1.22 -6.70
CA ASN A 71 0.86 0.58 -5.39
C ASN A 71 -0.36 -0.37 -5.33
N ASP A 72 -0.69 -0.94 -6.49
CA ASP A 72 -1.66 -2.03 -6.67
C ASP A 72 -0.94 -3.39 -6.66
N LEU A 73 -1.66 -4.48 -6.95
CA LEU A 73 -1.10 -5.85 -6.91
C LEU A 73 0.09 -6.10 -7.86
N VAL A 74 0.45 -5.15 -8.74
CA VAL A 74 1.52 -5.29 -9.72
C VAL A 74 2.72 -4.37 -9.43
N THR A 75 2.54 -3.32 -8.62
CA THR A 75 3.54 -2.25 -8.45
C THR A 75 3.66 -1.81 -7.00
N GLN A 76 3.72 -2.78 -6.08
CA GLN A 76 3.62 -2.58 -4.64
C GLN A 76 4.87 -1.95 -4.03
N TRP A 77 4.69 -1.16 -2.98
CA TRP A 77 5.76 -0.66 -2.12
C TRP A 77 5.19 0.03 -0.86
N GLY A 78 5.95 0.05 0.24
CA GLY A 78 5.65 0.91 1.39
C GLY A 78 4.43 0.50 2.22
N GLY A 79 4.20 -0.80 2.37
CA GLY A 79 3.14 -1.37 3.18
C GLY A 79 1.73 -1.04 2.68
N PRO A 80 1.39 -1.36 1.42
CA PRO A 80 0.05 -1.13 0.87
C PRO A 80 -1.01 -1.80 1.74
N ASN A 81 -2.19 -1.20 1.80
CA ASN A 81 -3.32 -1.82 2.50
C ASN A 81 -4.06 -2.76 1.54
N ALA A 82 -4.24 -4.02 1.94
CA ALA A 82 -4.98 -5.03 1.19
C ALA A 82 -6.43 -4.61 0.86
N ASP A 83 -7.03 -3.72 1.66
CA ASP A 83 -8.38 -3.20 1.45
C ASP A 83 -8.41 -1.95 0.57
N ASN A 84 -7.29 -1.58 -0.06
CA ASN A 84 -7.20 -0.36 -0.85
C ASN A 84 -6.99 -0.59 -2.34
N ALA A 85 -7.49 0.37 -3.12
CA ALA A 85 -6.97 0.68 -4.44
C ALA A 85 -6.39 2.10 -4.41
N TYR A 86 -5.24 2.27 -5.03
CA TYR A 86 -4.48 3.51 -5.01
C TYR A 86 -4.44 4.14 -6.39
N ARG A 87 -4.60 5.46 -6.47
CA ARG A 87 -4.43 6.23 -7.70
C ARG A 87 -3.64 7.49 -7.48
N HIS A 88 -2.83 7.87 -8.46
CA HIS A 88 -2.04 9.09 -8.43
C HIS A 88 -2.17 9.88 -9.73
N ALA A 89 -2.23 11.20 -9.60
CA ALA A 89 -2.18 12.15 -10.71
C ALA A 89 -1.25 13.31 -10.36
N ARG A 90 -0.50 13.82 -11.34
CA ARG A 90 0.32 15.04 -11.16
C ARG A 90 -0.59 16.26 -11.08
N ILE A 91 -0.28 17.17 -10.18
CA ILE A 91 -0.97 18.47 -10.06
C ILE A 91 0.06 19.59 -9.88
N ASP A 92 -0.35 20.81 -10.17
CA ASP A 92 0.42 22.04 -10.01
C ASP A 92 -0.38 23.02 -9.14
N PRO A 93 0.19 23.58 -8.06
CA PRO A 93 -0.53 24.48 -7.16
C PRO A 93 -0.98 25.79 -7.83
N THR A 94 -0.45 26.11 -9.02
CA THR A 94 -0.83 27.29 -9.80
C THR A 94 -2.00 27.06 -10.76
N LYS A 95 -2.53 25.83 -10.83
CA LYS A 95 -3.57 25.41 -11.77
C LYS A 95 -4.86 24.99 -11.07
N ARG A 96 -5.95 25.01 -11.83
CA ARG A 96 -7.26 24.49 -11.43
C ARG A 96 -7.52 23.13 -12.05
N TYR A 97 -8.16 22.27 -11.27
CA TYR A 97 -8.54 20.94 -11.67
C TYR A 97 -9.99 20.65 -11.33
N ARG A 98 -10.60 19.79 -12.14
CA ARG A 98 -11.91 19.22 -11.88
C ARG A 98 -11.77 17.72 -11.67
N VAL A 99 -12.29 17.21 -10.56
CA VAL A 99 -12.34 15.78 -10.27
C VAL A 99 -13.79 15.33 -10.26
N ARG A 100 -14.09 14.25 -10.99
CA ARG A 100 -15.44 13.68 -11.11
C ARG A 100 -15.40 12.17 -11.09
N GLY A 101 -16.48 11.56 -10.64
CA GLY A 101 -16.55 10.12 -10.58
C GLY A 101 -17.83 9.59 -9.96
N ARG A 102 -17.80 8.29 -9.68
CA ARG A 102 -18.85 7.56 -8.98
C ARG A 102 -18.23 6.57 -8.02
N MET A 103 -18.69 6.57 -6.77
CA MET A 103 -18.13 5.74 -5.71
C MET A 103 -18.43 4.25 -5.89
N HIS A 104 -19.56 3.91 -6.51
CA HIS A 104 -20.01 2.51 -6.66
C HIS A 104 -19.89 1.72 -5.35
N SER A 105 -19.04 0.69 -5.28
CA SER A 105 -18.86 -0.14 -4.09
C SER A 105 -17.87 0.42 -3.06
N CYS A 106 -17.06 1.41 -3.44
CA CYS A 106 -16.09 2.05 -2.55
C CYS A 106 -16.81 2.67 -1.35
N GLU A 107 -16.37 2.33 -0.15
CA GLU A 107 -17.04 2.75 1.09
C GLU A 107 -16.51 4.09 1.61
N GLU A 108 -15.27 4.41 1.30
CA GLU A 108 -14.61 5.66 1.69
C GLU A 108 -13.41 5.92 0.76
N PHE A 109 -13.02 7.19 0.61
CA PHE A 109 -11.72 7.51 0.03
C PHE A 109 -10.98 8.57 0.83
N ILE A 110 -9.65 8.54 0.77
CA ILE A 110 -8.80 9.64 1.21
C ILE A 110 -8.16 10.27 -0.03
N LEU A 111 -8.42 11.56 -0.23
CA LEU A 111 -7.67 12.41 -1.14
C LEU A 111 -6.51 13.04 -0.37
N ALA A 112 -5.28 12.76 -0.80
CA ALA A 112 -4.07 13.32 -0.23
C ALA A 112 -3.29 14.11 -1.30
N MET A 113 -3.07 15.40 -1.05
CA MET A 113 -2.18 16.22 -1.88
C MET A 113 -0.77 16.19 -1.29
N ARG A 114 0.22 15.78 -2.10
CA ARG A 114 1.54 15.38 -1.58
C ARG A 114 2.68 16.13 -2.23
N ALA A 115 3.74 16.36 -1.46
CA ALA A 115 5.00 16.90 -1.93
C ALA A 115 5.89 15.87 -2.66
N GLY A 116 5.59 14.58 -2.49
CA GLY A 116 6.38 13.45 -2.99
C GLY A 116 5.98 12.14 -2.30
N PHE A 117 6.54 11.03 -2.76
CA PHE A 117 6.42 9.73 -2.07
C PHE A 117 7.47 9.59 -0.96
N MET A 118 7.20 8.77 0.07
CA MET A 118 8.01 8.72 1.30
C MET A 118 9.51 8.45 1.07
N HIS A 119 9.84 7.63 0.07
CA HIS A 119 11.22 7.28 -0.30
C HIS A 119 11.87 8.32 -1.24
N GLN A 120 11.29 9.50 -1.40
CA GLN A 120 11.86 10.63 -2.16
C GLN A 120 12.43 11.69 -1.22
N GLU A 121 13.38 12.49 -1.70
CA GLU A 121 14.05 13.53 -0.89
C GLU A 121 13.05 14.54 -0.30
N LYS A 122 12.07 14.96 -1.10
CA LYS A 122 10.96 15.82 -0.67
C LYS A 122 9.69 14.98 -0.68
N TRP A 123 9.04 14.87 0.46
CA TRP A 123 7.82 14.09 0.61
C TRP A 123 6.95 14.60 1.75
N GLY A 124 5.72 14.09 1.79
CA GLY A 124 4.76 14.34 2.86
C GLY A 124 3.37 14.65 2.33
N THR A 125 2.36 14.34 3.14
CA THR A 125 0.99 14.78 2.91
C THR A 125 0.86 16.24 3.36
N LEU A 126 0.46 17.12 2.45
CA LEU A 126 0.29 18.56 2.71
C LEU A 126 -1.18 18.94 2.97
N ALA A 127 -2.11 18.20 2.36
CA ALA A 127 -3.54 18.27 2.65
C ALA A 127 -4.15 16.87 2.52
N GLU A 128 -5.18 16.62 3.32
CA GLU A 128 -5.90 15.35 3.41
C GLU A 128 -7.40 15.67 3.50
N HIS A 129 -8.21 15.01 2.69
CA HIS A 129 -9.66 15.13 2.68
C HIS A 129 -10.29 13.75 2.57
N ASN A 130 -11.23 13.44 3.47
CA ASN A 130 -12.01 12.20 3.43
C ASN A 130 -13.25 12.41 2.56
N GLY A 131 -13.66 11.38 1.83
CA GLY A 131 -14.90 11.42 1.05
C GLY A 131 -16.11 11.75 1.91
N SER A 132 -16.20 11.14 3.11
CA SER A 132 -17.27 11.44 4.07
C SER A 132 -17.30 12.89 4.54
N ASP A 133 -16.15 13.55 4.72
CA ASP A 133 -16.10 14.97 5.09
C ASP A 133 -16.54 15.90 3.94
N LEU A 134 -16.46 15.42 2.71
CA LEU A 134 -16.99 16.07 1.51
C LEU A 134 -18.46 15.73 1.24
N GLY A 135 -19.09 14.90 2.08
CA GLY A 135 -20.45 14.42 1.89
C GLY A 135 -20.61 13.42 0.74
N ILE A 136 -19.54 12.70 0.39
CA ILE A 136 -19.50 11.70 -0.68
C ILE A 136 -19.43 10.31 -0.04
N GLY A 137 -20.41 9.46 -0.30
CA GLY A 137 -20.49 8.09 0.24
C GLY A 137 -20.61 7.00 -0.83
N LYS A 138 -20.71 5.74 -0.35
CA LYS A 138 -20.90 4.56 -1.20
C LYS A 138 -22.07 4.77 -2.17
N GLY A 139 -21.83 4.55 -3.46
CA GLY A 139 -22.84 4.66 -4.52
C GLY A 139 -23.06 6.06 -5.11
N ASP A 140 -22.52 7.12 -4.51
CA ASP A 140 -22.74 8.49 -4.96
C ASP A 140 -22.00 8.83 -6.25
N GLU A 141 -22.56 9.76 -7.02
CA GLU A 141 -21.85 10.51 -8.05
C GLU A 141 -21.33 11.81 -7.44
N PHE A 142 -20.13 12.22 -7.83
CA PHE A 142 -19.50 13.39 -7.24
C PHE A 142 -18.74 14.24 -8.25
N GLU A 143 -18.61 15.52 -7.88
CA GLU A 143 -17.76 16.51 -8.51
C GLU A 143 -17.15 17.40 -7.43
N PHE A 144 -15.85 17.69 -7.55
CA PHE A 144 -15.19 18.73 -6.76
C PHE A 144 -14.03 19.35 -7.54
N PHE A 145 -13.52 20.48 -7.04
CA PHE A 145 -12.49 21.28 -7.72
C PHE A 145 -11.23 21.39 -6.86
N LEU A 146 -10.06 21.39 -7.50
CA LEU A 146 -8.78 21.60 -6.81
C LEU A 146 -8.11 22.87 -7.34
N GLY A 147 -7.60 23.71 -6.45
CA GLY A 147 -6.81 24.90 -6.82
C GLY A 147 -7.66 26.06 -7.36
N GLY A 148 -7.05 27.20 -7.67
CA GLY A 148 -7.77 28.43 -8.04
C GLY A 148 -8.07 29.34 -6.84
N ASP A 149 -9.06 30.22 -6.99
CA ASP A 149 -9.38 31.29 -6.03
C ASP A 149 -10.45 30.89 -4.99
N GLY A 150 -10.98 29.66 -5.07
CA GLY A 150 -11.93 29.11 -4.11
C GLY A 150 -13.37 29.52 -4.33
N THR A 151 -13.73 29.87 -5.56
CA THR A 151 -15.10 30.31 -5.89
C THR A 151 -16.04 29.16 -6.26
N GLU A 152 -15.53 27.99 -6.65
CA GLU A 152 -16.34 26.83 -7.00
C GLU A 152 -16.89 26.07 -5.78
N ALA A 153 -18.10 25.52 -5.88
CA ALA A 153 -18.66 24.65 -4.85
C ALA A 153 -17.87 23.33 -4.77
N GLY A 154 -17.60 22.85 -3.55
CA GLY A 154 -16.74 21.68 -3.34
C GLY A 154 -15.26 21.93 -3.62
N TRP A 155 -14.84 23.20 -3.66
CA TRP A 155 -13.44 23.55 -3.86
C TRP A 155 -12.52 23.10 -2.72
N LEU A 156 -11.35 22.60 -3.08
CA LEU A 156 -10.26 22.22 -2.20
C LEU A 156 -8.98 22.95 -2.62
N GLN A 157 -8.32 23.61 -1.67
CA GLN A 157 -7.06 24.29 -1.92
C GLN A 157 -5.95 23.29 -2.27
N ILE A 158 -5.11 23.62 -3.25
CA ILE A 158 -3.83 22.91 -3.46
C ILE A 158 -2.76 23.63 -2.63
N PRO A 159 -2.16 22.98 -1.62
CA PRO A 159 -1.09 23.59 -0.84
C PRO A 159 0.14 23.88 -1.70
N GLU A 160 0.88 24.93 -1.34
CA GLU A 160 2.17 25.22 -1.95
C GLU A 160 3.11 24.01 -1.84
N GLY A 161 3.75 23.65 -2.95
CA GLY A 161 4.68 22.53 -3.01
C GLY A 161 4.03 21.15 -3.18
N ALA A 162 2.70 21.04 -3.27
CA ALA A 162 2.05 19.81 -3.70
C ALA A 162 2.33 19.55 -5.19
N VAL A 163 2.73 18.33 -5.53
CA VAL A 163 3.08 17.92 -6.90
C VAL A 163 2.22 16.76 -7.41
N MET A 164 1.40 16.17 -6.54
CA MET A 164 0.49 15.08 -6.88
C MET A 164 -0.76 15.09 -6.01
N CYS A 165 -1.85 14.60 -6.60
CA CYS A 165 -3.08 14.22 -5.94
C CYS A 165 -3.14 12.69 -5.88
N SER A 166 -3.30 12.14 -4.69
CA SER A 166 -3.38 10.70 -4.44
C SER A 166 -4.74 10.33 -3.89
N ILE A 167 -5.40 9.36 -4.50
CA ILE A 167 -6.64 8.78 -3.98
C ILE A 167 -6.31 7.42 -3.37
N ARG A 168 -6.79 7.19 -2.16
CA ARG A 168 -6.87 5.87 -1.53
C ARG A 168 -8.33 5.50 -1.41
N GLU A 169 -8.76 4.52 -2.19
CA GLU A 169 -10.10 3.96 -2.14
C GLU A 169 -10.13 2.85 -1.10
N TYR A 170 -11.16 2.76 -0.28
CA TYR A 170 -11.32 1.74 0.75
C TYR A 170 -12.49 0.81 0.43
N TYR A 171 -12.17 -0.49 0.38
CA TYR A 171 -13.10 -1.59 0.14
C TYR A 171 -13.00 -2.55 1.32
N PHE A 172 -13.84 -2.34 2.33
CA PHE A 172 -13.76 -3.13 3.55
C PHE A 172 -14.50 -4.45 3.37
N ASP A 173 -15.65 -4.43 2.69
CA ASP A 173 -16.37 -5.64 2.29
C ASP A 173 -15.84 -6.17 0.94
N TRP A 174 -15.27 -7.38 0.96
CA TRP A 174 -14.65 -7.99 -0.21
C TRP A 174 -15.67 -8.76 -1.04
N THR A 175 -16.34 -8.04 -1.94
CA THR A 175 -17.34 -8.57 -2.86
C THR A 175 -17.02 -8.20 -4.33
N GLU A 176 -17.61 -8.92 -5.28
CA GLU A 176 -17.49 -8.64 -6.72
C GLU A 176 -18.40 -7.47 -7.16
N GLU A 177 -18.21 -6.31 -6.54
CA GLU A 177 -18.97 -5.10 -6.87
C GLU A 177 -18.10 -4.08 -7.62
N GLU A 178 -18.73 -3.25 -8.46
CA GLU A 178 -18.04 -2.23 -9.27
C GLU A 178 -17.19 -1.28 -8.40
N PRO A 179 -15.86 -1.15 -8.62
CA PRO A 179 -15.03 -0.20 -7.89
C PRO A 179 -15.35 1.25 -8.27
N ALA A 180 -14.89 2.19 -7.46
CA ALA A 180 -15.04 3.61 -7.74
C ALA A 180 -14.32 4.02 -9.03
N THR A 181 -14.93 4.98 -9.72
CA THR A 181 -14.35 5.64 -10.88
C THR A 181 -13.93 7.05 -10.50
N PHE A 182 -12.73 7.46 -10.95
CA PHE A 182 -12.19 8.80 -10.74
C PHE A 182 -11.61 9.32 -12.05
N THR A 183 -11.95 10.56 -12.39
CA THR A 183 -11.37 11.31 -13.49
C THR A 183 -10.83 12.63 -12.98
N ILE A 184 -9.77 13.14 -13.60
CA ILE A 184 -9.22 14.46 -13.30
C ILE A 184 -8.93 15.18 -14.61
N GLU A 185 -9.27 16.46 -14.66
CA GLU A 185 -9.03 17.34 -15.79
C GLU A 185 -8.38 18.63 -15.30
N CYS A 186 -7.34 19.10 -16.00
CA CYS A 186 -6.78 20.43 -15.79
C CYS A 186 -7.58 21.47 -16.58
N LEU A 187 -8.10 22.49 -15.89
CA LEU A 187 -8.89 23.56 -16.48
C LEU A 187 -8.04 24.70 -17.06
N ASP A 188 -6.76 24.77 -16.66
CA ASP A 188 -5.79 25.79 -17.10
C ASP A 188 -4.64 25.19 -17.94
N GLY A 189 -4.94 24.12 -18.68
CA GLY A 189 -4.00 23.48 -19.59
C GLY A 189 -3.89 24.22 -20.93
N PRO A 190 -2.75 24.17 -21.65
CA PRO A 190 -2.65 24.73 -23.00
C PRO A 190 -3.54 23.93 -23.97
N ASP A 191 -3.88 24.43 -25.15
CA ASP A 191 -4.67 23.66 -26.14
C ASP A 191 -3.97 22.34 -26.56
N HIS A 192 -2.64 22.42 -26.75
CA HIS A 192 -1.80 21.30 -27.13
C HIS A 192 -0.55 21.24 -26.25
N LEU A 193 -0.13 20.01 -25.92
CA LEU A 193 1.16 19.80 -25.28
C LEU A 193 2.29 19.93 -26.31
N PRO A 194 3.47 20.46 -25.93
CA PRO A 194 4.64 20.42 -26.79
C PRO A 194 5.04 18.98 -27.09
N ARG A 195 5.73 18.77 -28.21
CA ARG A 195 6.36 17.48 -28.52
C ARG A 195 7.45 17.19 -27.49
N VAL A 196 7.57 15.92 -27.11
CA VAL A 196 8.65 15.44 -26.24
C VAL A 196 10.00 15.74 -26.90
N THR A 197 10.89 16.40 -26.17
CA THR A 197 12.28 16.63 -26.58
C THR A 197 13.20 15.49 -26.09
N ALA A 198 14.43 15.46 -26.58
CA ALA A 198 15.42 14.50 -26.10
C ALA A 198 15.78 14.76 -24.62
N GLU A 199 15.80 16.03 -24.22
CA GLU A 199 16.04 16.46 -22.85
C GLU A 199 14.88 16.08 -21.92
N ASP A 200 13.63 16.21 -22.37
CA ASP A 200 12.46 15.75 -21.62
C ASP A 200 12.52 14.25 -21.36
N PHE A 201 12.86 13.46 -22.39
CA PHE A 201 13.01 12.02 -22.27
C PHE A 201 14.13 11.67 -21.29
N ALA A 202 15.31 12.30 -21.44
CA ALA A 202 16.45 12.08 -20.56
C ALA A 202 16.13 12.38 -19.09
N ALA A 203 15.41 13.46 -18.81
CA ALA A 203 15.00 13.80 -17.45
C ALA A 203 14.02 12.77 -16.87
N LYS A 204 13.02 12.34 -17.64
CA LYS A 204 12.01 11.38 -17.18
C LYS A 204 12.59 9.99 -16.93
N VAL A 205 13.49 9.52 -17.81
CA VAL A 205 14.11 8.20 -17.66
C VAL A 205 15.10 8.20 -16.49
N ALA A 206 15.80 9.31 -16.25
CA ALA A 206 16.65 9.49 -15.07
C ALA A 206 15.84 9.52 -13.76
N ASP A 207 14.68 10.18 -13.75
CA ASP A 207 13.75 10.16 -12.60
C ASP A 207 13.20 8.75 -12.35
N ALA A 208 12.86 8.01 -13.41
CA ALA A 208 12.37 6.63 -13.29
C ALA A 208 13.39 5.71 -12.60
N VAL A 209 14.64 5.67 -13.07
CA VAL A 209 15.65 4.79 -12.45
C VAL A 209 16.03 5.26 -11.04
N ALA A 210 16.04 6.57 -10.78
CA ALA A 210 16.21 7.07 -9.41
C ALA A 210 15.03 6.65 -8.51
N GLY A 211 13.82 6.57 -9.04
CA GLY A 211 12.66 5.98 -8.37
C GLY A 211 12.89 4.53 -7.99
N VAL A 212 13.37 3.71 -8.93
CA VAL A 212 13.69 2.29 -8.70
C VAL A 212 14.74 2.15 -7.58
N GLU A 213 15.89 2.80 -7.74
CA GLU A 213 17.00 2.72 -6.77
C GLU A 213 16.56 3.11 -5.35
N ARG A 214 15.82 4.22 -5.24
CA ARG A 214 15.31 4.71 -3.96
C ARG A 214 14.28 3.77 -3.36
N SER A 215 13.32 3.27 -4.15
CA SER A 215 12.30 2.36 -3.65
C SER A 215 12.91 1.08 -3.11
N MET A 216 13.82 0.44 -3.88
CA MET A 216 14.50 -0.79 -3.48
C MET A 216 15.30 -0.60 -2.18
N SER A 217 16.12 0.45 -2.12
CA SER A 217 17.02 0.67 -0.97
C SER A 217 16.25 1.13 0.27
N TYR A 218 15.31 2.06 0.10
CA TYR A 218 14.61 2.69 1.22
C TYR A 218 13.71 1.71 1.96
N TRP A 219 12.90 0.93 1.25
CA TRP A 219 11.94 0.04 1.92
C TRP A 219 12.63 -1.16 2.58
N ASN A 220 13.69 -1.68 1.98
CA ASN A 220 14.55 -2.68 2.62
C ASN A 220 15.15 -2.14 3.92
N GLN A 221 15.75 -0.95 3.87
CA GLN A 221 16.32 -0.34 5.08
C GLN A 221 15.25 0.01 6.11
N TYR A 222 14.06 0.47 5.68
CA TYR A 222 12.93 0.76 6.57
C TYR A 222 12.52 -0.49 7.35
N MET A 223 12.39 -1.64 6.69
CA MET A 223 12.05 -2.90 7.35
C MET A 223 13.12 -3.34 8.35
N ILE A 224 14.40 -3.22 7.99
CA ILE A 224 15.53 -3.52 8.88
C ILE A 224 15.51 -2.62 10.12
N ASP A 225 15.38 -1.31 9.93
CA ASP A 225 15.39 -0.34 11.01
C ASP A 225 14.19 -0.53 11.94
N GLN A 226 12.99 -0.77 11.38
CA GLN A 226 11.79 -1.02 12.17
C GLN A 226 11.90 -2.33 12.96
N ARG A 227 12.51 -3.38 12.39
CA ARG A 227 12.74 -4.63 13.11
C ARG A 227 13.76 -4.46 14.22
N ALA A 228 14.87 -3.75 13.97
CA ALA A 228 15.92 -3.52 14.96
C ALA A 228 15.45 -2.75 16.21
N MET A 229 14.36 -1.99 16.11
CA MET A 229 13.74 -1.29 17.23
C MET A 229 12.83 -2.18 18.11
N ARG A 230 12.64 -3.45 17.74
CA ARG A 230 11.61 -4.33 18.29
C ARG A 230 12.15 -5.73 18.54
N GLU A 231 11.63 -6.38 19.57
CA GLU A 231 11.78 -7.82 19.75
C GLU A 231 10.83 -8.57 18.80
N ASP A 232 11.34 -9.63 18.17
CA ASP A 232 10.52 -10.51 17.34
C ASP A 232 9.42 -11.19 18.17
N ASN A 233 8.33 -11.59 17.50
CA ASN A 233 7.16 -12.22 18.09
C ASN A 233 6.48 -11.41 19.20
N SER A 234 6.70 -10.08 19.23
CA SER A 234 6.13 -9.16 20.21
C SER A 234 5.66 -7.87 19.57
N PHE A 235 4.53 -7.32 20.03
CA PHE A 235 4.06 -6.00 19.63
C PHE A 235 4.75 -4.91 20.44
N HIS A 236 5.13 -3.84 19.76
CA HIS A 236 5.81 -2.70 20.38
C HIS A 236 5.07 -1.41 20.11
N GLY A 237 4.18 -1.07 21.05
CA GLY A 237 3.47 0.20 21.09
C GLY A 237 2.70 0.52 19.79
N SER A 238 2.10 1.70 19.83
CA SER A 238 1.26 2.23 18.77
C SER A 238 1.81 3.58 18.36
N PHE A 239 1.87 3.84 17.05
CA PHE A 239 2.45 5.08 16.54
C PHE A 239 1.70 5.65 15.34
N ALA A 240 1.85 6.96 15.16
CA ALA A 240 1.46 7.66 13.94
C ALA A 240 2.70 7.86 13.06
N GLN A 241 2.57 7.64 11.77
CA GLN A 241 3.67 7.89 10.83
C GLN A 241 3.80 9.40 10.62
N GLU A 242 4.91 9.99 11.06
CA GLU A 242 5.23 11.39 10.82
C GLU A 242 5.21 11.69 9.31
N LYS A 243 4.61 12.82 8.90
CA LYS A 243 4.39 13.24 7.49
C LYS A 243 3.55 12.26 6.63
N GLY A 244 3.04 11.18 7.23
CA GLY A 244 2.17 10.19 6.60
C GLY A 244 0.73 10.66 6.45
N LEU A 245 -0.22 9.74 6.55
CA LEU A 245 -1.64 10.13 6.67
C LEU A 245 -1.96 10.42 8.13
N ALA A 246 -2.63 11.55 8.38
CA ALA A 246 -3.02 11.94 9.72
C ALA A 246 -4.07 10.97 10.29
N ALA A 247 -4.94 10.44 9.43
CA ALA A 247 -5.96 9.46 9.79
C ALA A 247 -5.41 8.08 10.21
N ALA A 248 -4.13 7.76 10.00
CA ALA A 248 -3.62 6.40 10.17
C ALA A 248 -2.78 6.20 11.44
N ARG A 249 -2.89 5.02 12.03
CA ARG A 249 -2.07 4.55 13.15
C ARG A 249 -1.69 3.08 12.97
N TYR A 250 -0.59 2.68 13.61
CA TYR A 250 0.04 1.38 13.40
C TYR A 250 0.57 0.78 14.70
N GLY A 251 0.46 -0.53 14.84
CA GLY A 251 1.19 -1.37 15.78
C GLY A 251 1.90 -2.47 15.00
N PHE A 252 3.20 -2.64 15.25
CA PHE A 252 4.05 -3.56 14.51
C PHE A 252 4.50 -4.72 15.39
N CYS A 253 4.42 -5.93 14.83
CA CYS A 253 4.97 -7.15 15.37
C CYS A 253 5.72 -7.87 14.26
N PHE A 254 7.05 -7.88 14.31
CA PHE A 254 7.83 -8.73 13.42
C PHE A 254 7.72 -10.16 13.91
N TRP A 255 7.40 -11.11 13.03
CA TRP A 255 7.38 -12.53 13.39
C TRP A 255 8.70 -13.21 12.98
N ASP A 256 9.10 -14.19 13.78
CA ASP A 256 10.12 -15.19 13.43
C ASP A 256 9.58 -16.56 13.84
N LEU A 257 9.17 -17.35 12.85
CA LEU A 257 8.46 -18.62 13.03
C LEU A 257 9.26 -19.78 12.47
N GLY A 258 9.39 -20.84 13.26
CA GLY A 258 9.74 -22.17 12.79
C GLY A 258 8.58 -22.89 12.10
N PRO A 259 8.82 -24.07 11.49
CA PRO A 259 7.81 -24.82 10.74
C PRO A 259 6.54 -25.20 11.52
N ASP A 260 6.68 -25.37 12.84
CA ASP A 260 5.62 -25.81 13.75
C ASP A 260 5.14 -24.71 14.69
N ASP A 261 5.63 -23.48 14.51
CA ASP A 261 5.29 -22.36 15.37
C ASP A 261 3.98 -21.69 14.92
N ALA A 262 3.24 -21.16 15.90
CA ALA A 262 2.11 -20.28 15.70
C ALA A 262 2.22 -19.08 16.64
N LEU A 263 1.98 -17.88 16.09
CA LEU A 263 1.92 -16.65 16.85
C LEU A 263 0.46 -16.30 17.12
N ILE A 264 0.04 -16.36 18.39
CA ILE A 264 -1.29 -15.93 18.81
C ILE A 264 -1.21 -14.45 19.15
N ILE A 265 -1.99 -13.64 18.45
CA ILE A 265 -2.12 -12.19 18.64
C ILE A 265 -3.42 -11.94 19.41
N GLU A 266 -3.35 -11.15 20.48
CA GLU A 266 -4.51 -10.68 21.23
C GLU A 266 -4.50 -9.16 21.36
N SER A 267 -5.64 -8.50 21.14
CA SER A 267 -5.75 -7.05 21.24
C SER A 267 -7.15 -6.57 21.60
N GLU A 268 -7.25 -5.41 22.22
CA GLU A 268 -8.49 -4.62 22.23
C GLU A 268 -8.87 -4.21 20.80
N VAL A 269 -10.16 -4.04 20.55
CA VAL A 269 -10.63 -3.43 19.30
C VAL A 269 -10.21 -1.95 19.28
N PRO A 270 -9.49 -1.48 18.24
CA PRO A 270 -9.18 -0.06 18.11
C PRO A 270 -10.46 0.77 18.02
N ASP A 271 -10.55 1.85 18.78
CA ASP A 271 -11.67 2.81 18.69
C ASP A 271 -11.52 3.69 17.44
N ALA A 272 -11.93 3.14 16.30
CA ALA A 272 -11.67 3.69 14.98
C ALA A 272 -12.78 3.29 13.99
N ARG A 273 -12.91 4.02 12.88
CA ARG A 273 -13.90 3.68 11.83
C ARG A 273 -13.52 2.44 11.02
N TYR A 274 -12.25 2.06 11.02
CA TYR A 274 -11.73 0.88 10.33
C TYR A 274 -10.43 0.41 10.97
N TRP A 275 -10.22 -0.90 10.99
CA TRP A 275 -8.94 -1.51 11.39
C TRP A 275 -8.72 -2.86 10.69
N SER A 276 -7.46 -3.33 10.68
CA SER A 276 -7.09 -4.62 10.11
C SER A 276 -5.76 -5.15 10.67
N LEU A 277 -5.57 -6.46 10.54
CA LEU A 277 -4.31 -7.17 10.66
C LEU A 277 -3.81 -7.55 9.26
N GLN A 278 -2.54 -7.29 8.94
CA GLN A 278 -1.96 -7.56 7.62
C GLN A 278 -0.51 -8.03 7.73
N LEU A 279 -0.14 -9.00 6.89
CA LEU A 279 1.20 -9.55 6.78
C LEU A 279 1.98 -8.92 5.62
N TYR A 280 3.24 -8.58 5.88
CA TYR A 280 4.20 -8.11 4.87
C TYR A 280 5.47 -8.97 4.94
N PRO A 281 6.03 -9.47 3.81
CA PRO A 281 7.32 -10.13 3.81
C PRO A 281 8.45 -9.17 4.22
N ASP A 282 9.53 -9.72 4.75
CA ASP A 282 10.76 -8.96 4.99
C ASP A 282 11.34 -8.38 3.69
N GLY A 283 12.03 -7.24 3.80
CA GLY A 283 12.72 -6.58 2.69
C GLY A 283 11.84 -5.61 1.92
N TRP A 284 10.90 -6.12 1.11
CA TRP A 284 10.24 -5.32 0.05
C TRP A 284 9.09 -4.43 0.56
N PHE A 285 8.57 -4.74 1.76
CA PHE A 285 7.42 -4.09 2.37
C PHE A 285 6.20 -4.03 1.43
N GLU A 286 5.93 -5.13 0.74
CA GLU A 286 4.75 -5.38 -0.09
C GLU A 286 3.75 -6.30 0.64
N LEU A 287 2.51 -6.43 0.15
CA LEU A 287 1.58 -7.40 0.73
C LEU A 287 2.12 -8.82 0.56
N ALA A 288 2.08 -9.61 1.64
CA ALA A 288 2.24 -11.05 1.48
C ALA A 288 1.07 -11.56 0.62
N ASP A 289 1.37 -12.50 -0.29
CA ASP A 289 0.48 -12.97 -1.37
C ASP A 289 -1.01 -12.93 -1.00
N PRO A 290 -1.74 -11.89 -1.42
CA PRO A 290 -3.14 -11.71 -1.05
C PRO A 290 -4.10 -12.55 -1.91
N VAL A 291 -3.60 -13.18 -2.98
CA VAL A 291 -4.39 -13.92 -3.97
C VAL A 291 -4.52 -15.38 -3.56
N GLU A 292 -3.40 -16.02 -3.24
CA GLU A 292 -3.38 -17.45 -2.92
C GLU A 292 -3.46 -17.74 -1.42
N ARG A 293 -3.41 -16.70 -0.57
CA ARG A 293 -3.34 -16.83 0.88
C ARG A 293 -4.23 -15.82 1.61
N ILE A 294 -4.57 -16.16 2.86
CA ILE A 294 -5.22 -15.21 3.77
C ILE A 294 -4.13 -14.50 4.54
N THR A 295 -3.68 -13.36 4.03
CA THR A 295 -2.59 -12.55 4.63
C THR A 295 -3.11 -11.27 5.26
N SER A 296 -4.43 -11.05 5.23
CA SER A 296 -5.09 -9.91 5.83
C SER A 296 -6.50 -10.23 6.30
N LEU A 297 -6.88 -9.64 7.43
CA LEU A 297 -8.23 -9.66 7.99
C LEU A 297 -8.56 -8.26 8.52
N ASN A 298 -9.67 -7.70 8.06
CA ASN A 298 -10.19 -6.42 8.55
C ASN A 298 -11.37 -6.56 9.51
N ASP A 299 -11.88 -5.42 9.98
CA ASP A 299 -12.98 -5.31 10.93
C ASP A 299 -14.31 -5.98 10.51
N ARG A 300 -14.52 -6.24 9.21
CA ARG A 300 -15.68 -6.97 8.67
C ARG A 300 -15.42 -8.46 8.48
N GLN A 301 -14.15 -8.85 8.38
CA GLN A 301 -13.73 -10.23 8.10
C GLN A 301 -13.35 -10.99 9.36
N LEU A 302 -12.83 -10.30 10.38
CA LEU A 302 -12.38 -10.89 11.63
C LEU A 302 -13.57 -11.14 12.57
N ARG A 303 -13.61 -12.31 13.20
CA ARG A 303 -14.59 -12.62 14.26
C ARG A 303 -14.04 -12.25 15.62
N LEU A 304 -14.73 -11.37 16.35
CA LEU A 304 -14.38 -11.10 17.75
C LEU A 304 -14.73 -12.30 18.63
N SER A 305 -13.90 -12.56 19.64
CA SER A 305 -14.24 -13.47 20.73
C SER A 305 -15.41 -12.90 21.55
N GLY A 306 -16.05 -13.75 22.36
CA GLY A 306 -17.24 -13.41 23.15
C GLY A 306 -16.99 -12.40 24.27
N ASP A 307 -15.73 -12.16 24.62
CA ASP A 307 -15.27 -11.07 25.50
C ASP A 307 -15.02 -9.75 24.75
N GLY A 308 -15.26 -9.72 23.43
CA GLY A 308 -15.08 -8.53 22.58
C GLY A 308 -13.65 -8.27 22.13
N ARG A 309 -12.70 -9.19 22.36
CA ARG A 309 -11.30 -9.01 21.95
C ARG A 309 -11.01 -9.57 20.55
N ILE A 310 -9.99 -8.99 19.92
CA ILE A 310 -9.38 -9.52 18.70
C ILE A 310 -8.45 -10.66 19.12
N ARG A 311 -8.63 -11.84 18.51
CA ARG A 311 -7.67 -12.96 18.60
C ARG A 311 -7.41 -13.54 17.22
N ALA A 312 -6.16 -13.55 16.79
CA ALA A 312 -5.75 -14.05 15.49
C ALA A 312 -4.51 -14.93 15.60
N VAL A 313 -4.32 -15.83 14.64
CA VAL A 313 -3.19 -16.76 14.62
C VAL A 313 -2.40 -16.57 13.33
N VAL A 314 -1.09 -16.33 13.45
CA VAL A 314 -0.16 -16.33 12.32
C VAL A 314 0.64 -17.63 12.37
N SER A 315 0.57 -18.45 11.33
CA SER A 315 1.30 -19.74 11.25
C SER A 315 1.47 -20.20 9.81
N HIS A 316 2.38 -21.16 9.57
CA HIS A 316 2.54 -21.78 8.24
C HIS A 316 1.47 -22.82 7.91
N ARG A 317 1.00 -23.56 8.92
CA ARG A 317 -0.09 -24.54 8.79
C ARG A 317 -1.38 -23.93 9.29
N ASP A 318 -2.48 -24.15 8.56
CA ASP A 318 -3.83 -23.78 9.02
C ASP A 318 -4.20 -24.62 10.24
N PRO A 319 -4.36 -24.02 11.44
CA PRO A 319 -4.81 -24.76 12.62
C PRO A 319 -6.33 -25.00 12.61
N GLY A 320 -7.06 -24.49 11.60
CA GLY A 320 -8.50 -24.64 11.44
C GLY A 320 -9.33 -23.63 12.24
N VAL A 321 -8.74 -22.50 12.66
CA VAL A 321 -9.43 -21.41 13.37
C VAL A 321 -9.93 -20.36 12.39
N ASP A 322 -10.98 -19.62 12.74
CA ASP A 322 -11.54 -18.53 11.93
C ASP A 322 -10.51 -17.46 11.54
N ASN A 323 -9.85 -16.85 12.53
CA ASN A 323 -8.96 -15.72 12.36
C ASN A 323 -7.51 -16.17 12.13
N TRP A 324 -7.28 -16.97 11.09
CA TRP A 324 -5.95 -17.41 10.69
C TRP A 324 -5.37 -16.53 9.59
N LEU A 325 -4.08 -16.18 9.73
CA LEU A 325 -3.26 -15.51 8.74
C LEU A 325 -2.10 -16.44 8.34
N ASP A 326 -1.97 -16.71 7.05
CA ASP A 326 -0.99 -17.64 6.50
C ASP A 326 0.37 -16.95 6.28
N ALA A 327 1.37 -17.38 7.05
CA ALA A 327 2.75 -16.87 6.96
C ALA A 327 3.51 -17.34 5.71
N GLY A 328 2.92 -18.23 4.90
CA GLY A 328 3.39 -18.54 3.56
C GLY A 328 4.78 -19.18 3.49
N GLY A 329 5.14 -19.97 4.50
CA GLY A 329 6.45 -20.62 4.61
C GLY A 329 7.63 -19.68 4.85
N ARG A 330 7.39 -18.38 5.13
CA ARG A 330 8.43 -17.39 5.39
C ARG A 330 8.81 -17.39 6.85
N LYS A 331 10.09 -17.63 7.13
CA LYS A 331 10.62 -17.57 8.49
C LYS A 331 10.25 -16.26 9.20
N GLY A 332 10.34 -15.12 8.51
CA GLY A 332 10.02 -13.82 9.11
C GLY A 332 9.28 -12.85 8.20
N GLY A 333 8.80 -11.77 8.82
CA GLY A 333 8.11 -10.65 8.20
C GLY A 333 7.43 -9.77 9.25
N LEU A 334 6.55 -8.87 8.82
CA LEU A 334 5.87 -7.88 9.67
C LEU A 334 4.37 -8.05 9.70
N CYS A 335 3.81 -8.30 10.89
CA CYS A 335 2.37 -8.25 11.14
C CYS A 335 2.04 -6.85 11.64
N THR A 336 1.14 -6.20 10.93
CA THR A 336 0.69 -4.85 11.27
C THR A 336 -0.76 -4.88 11.73
N LEU A 337 -1.02 -4.45 12.96
CA LEU A 337 -2.32 -3.91 13.34
C LEU A 337 -2.36 -2.45 12.89
N ARG A 338 -3.28 -2.11 11.99
CA ARG A 338 -3.47 -0.72 11.54
C ARG A 338 -4.91 -0.30 11.72
N TRP A 339 -5.12 0.95 12.12
CA TRP A 339 -6.46 1.55 12.22
C TRP A 339 -6.48 2.95 11.62
N PHE A 340 -7.64 3.31 11.08
CA PHE A 340 -7.85 4.57 10.38
C PHE A 340 -9.05 5.31 10.97
N TRP A 341 -8.95 6.64 10.97
CA TRP A 341 -9.92 7.55 11.58
C TRP A 341 -10.19 7.19 13.04
N PRO A 342 -9.17 7.27 13.92
CA PRO A 342 -9.36 7.05 15.34
C PRO A 342 -10.42 8.01 15.89
N LEU A 343 -11.34 7.48 16.69
CA LEU A 343 -12.41 8.23 17.33
C LEU A 343 -12.01 8.76 18.72
N SER A 344 -10.91 8.23 19.25
CA SER A 344 -10.25 8.70 20.47
C SER A 344 -8.72 8.52 20.39
N ASP A 345 -8.00 9.11 21.34
CA ASP A 345 -6.54 8.91 21.48
C ASP A 345 -6.19 7.59 22.17
N ALA A 346 -7.18 6.80 22.58
CA ALA A 346 -6.96 5.48 23.16
C ALA A 346 -6.39 4.56 22.08
N ALA A 347 -5.22 4.01 22.34
CA ALA A 347 -4.59 3.05 21.47
C ALA A 347 -4.69 1.64 22.06
N PRO A 348 -4.96 0.61 21.24
CA PRO A 348 -4.93 -0.76 21.71
C PRO A 348 -3.50 -1.15 22.13
N GLU A 349 -3.39 -2.12 23.04
CA GLU A 349 -2.12 -2.70 23.48
C GLU A 349 -2.07 -4.16 23.02
N PRO A 350 -1.85 -4.42 21.71
CA PRO A 350 -1.76 -5.79 21.23
C PRO A 350 -0.60 -6.52 21.92
N THR A 351 -0.82 -7.79 22.19
CA THR A 351 0.20 -8.73 22.67
C THR A 351 0.31 -9.88 21.69
N ALA A 352 1.47 -10.54 21.70
CA ALA A 352 1.70 -11.73 20.91
C ALA A 352 2.41 -12.78 21.75
N ARG A 353 2.14 -14.04 21.47
CA ARG A 353 2.82 -15.17 22.11
C ARG A 353 3.02 -16.31 21.14
N LEU A 354 4.21 -16.91 21.22
CA LEU A 354 4.58 -18.07 20.43
C LEU A 354 4.11 -19.35 21.11
N VAL A 355 3.47 -20.23 20.35
CA VAL A 355 3.07 -21.59 20.77
C VAL A 355 3.36 -22.59 19.67
N ASN A 356 3.27 -23.88 19.98
CA ASN A 356 3.21 -24.87 18.91
C ASN A 356 1.85 -24.79 18.20
N VAL A 357 1.84 -24.90 16.87
CA VAL A 357 0.60 -24.82 16.07
C VAL A 357 -0.43 -25.90 16.44
N ASP A 358 0.03 -27.06 16.94
CA ASP A 358 -0.85 -28.14 17.37
C ASP A 358 -1.50 -27.86 18.75
N GLU A 359 -1.01 -26.85 19.49
CA GLU A 359 -1.53 -26.40 20.79
C GLU A 359 -2.51 -25.21 20.66
N VAL A 360 -2.66 -24.62 19.46
CA VAL A 360 -3.49 -23.41 19.24
C VAL A 360 -4.90 -23.53 19.82
N TRP A 361 -5.53 -24.70 19.71
CA TRP A 361 -6.90 -24.91 20.21
C TRP A 361 -7.03 -24.89 21.73
N SER A 362 -6.03 -25.37 22.49
CA SER A 362 -6.05 -25.27 23.95
C SER A 362 -5.77 -23.86 24.46
N GLU A 363 -5.24 -23.03 23.57
CA GLU A 363 -4.71 -21.72 23.85
C GLU A 363 -5.71 -20.60 23.51
N LEU A 364 -6.77 -20.92 22.75
CA LEU A 364 -7.83 -19.99 22.38
C LEU A 364 -9.11 -20.21 23.20
N PRO A 365 -9.98 -19.18 23.30
CA PRO A 365 -11.28 -19.29 23.96
C PRO A 365 -12.18 -20.42 23.41
N ALA A 366 -13.07 -20.93 24.25
CA ALA A 366 -13.98 -22.04 23.88
C ALA A 366 -14.99 -21.69 22.78
N ASP A 367 -15.19 -20.41 22.48
CA ASP A 367 -16.05 -19.89 21.42
C ASP A 367 -15.32 -19.61 20.09
N THR A 368 -14.02 -19.94 20.00
CA THR A 368 -13.28 -19.94 18.73
C THR A 368 -13.96 -20.85 17.71
N VAL A 369 -14.20 -20.31 16.51
CA VAL A 369 -14.93 -21.03 15.47
C VAL A 369 -13.97 -21.92 14.68
N ARG A 370 -14.40 -23.16 14.44
CA ARG A 370 -13.70 -24.10 13.58
C ARG A 370 -14.05 -23.83 12.12
N VAL A 371 -13.03 -23.73 11.29
CA VAL A 371 -13.12 -23.60 9.83
C VAL A 371 -12.57 -24.87 9.22
N SER A 372 -13.38 -25.51 8.38
CA SER A 372 -13.00 -26.68 7.60
C SER A 372 -12.15 -26.30 6.40
N VAL A 373 -11.46 -27.29 5.82
CA VAL A 373 -10.69 -27.11 4.58
C VAL A 373 -11.56 -26.57 3.44
N ASP A 374 -12.81 -27.04 3.33
CA ASP A 374 -13.74 -26.59 2.29
C ASP A 374 -14.19 -25.13 2.52
N GLU A 375 -14.45 -24.74 3.76
CA GLU A 375 -14.77 -23.34 4.10
C GLU A 375 -13.58 -22.41 3.85
N ARG A 376 -12.35 -22.87 4.17
CA ARG A 376 -11.12 -22.12 3.87
C ARG A 376 -10.93 -21.94 2.37
N ALA A 377 -11.12 -23.00 1.59
CA ALA A 377 -11.03 -22.95 0.13
C ALA A 377 -12.08 -22.00 -0.46
N ALA A 378 -13.32 -22.03 0.04
CA ALA A 378 -14.38 -21.12 -0.39
C ALA A 378 -14.07 -19.66 -0.06
N LEU A 379 -13.47 -19.38 1.11
CA LEU A 379 -13.02 -18.05 1.50
C LEU A 379 -11.91 -17.54 0.58
N LEU A 380 -10.88 -18.34 0.32
CA LEU A 380 -9.81 -18.01 -0.63
C LEU A 380 -10.37 -17.71 -2.01
N GLU A 381 -11.30 -18.54 -2.50
CA GLU A 381 -11.92 -18.34 -3.80
C GLU A 381 -12.74 -17.04 -3.85
N SER A 382 -13.48 -16.70 -2.79
CA SER A 382 -14.16 -15.41 -2.71
C SER A 382 -13.21 -14.23 -2.75
N ARG A 383 -12.06 -14.33 -2.07
CA ARG A 383 -11.01 -13.30 -2.07
C ARG A 383 -10.37 -13.14 -3.45
N ARG A 384 -10.04 -14.25 -4.12
CA ARG A 384 -9.54 -14.24 -5.51
C ARG A 384 -10.52 -13.52 -6.44
N ARG A 385 -11.81 -13.84 -6.36
CA ARG A 385 -12.84 -13.18 -7.19
C ARG A 385 -12.94 -11.69 -6.89
N HIS A 386 -12.93 -11.28 -5.62
CA HIS A 386 -12.89 -9.85 -5.26
C HIS A 386 -11.68 -9.13 -5.86
N LEU A 387 -10.47 -9.68 -5.69
CA LEU A 387 -9.24 -9.04 -6.20
C LEU A 387 -9.22 -8.99 -7.72
N ALA A 388 -9.59 -10.08 -8.39
CA ALA A 388 -9.72 -10.14 -9.84
C ALA A 388 -10.74 -9.10 -10.34
N TRP A 389 -11.85 -8.93 -9.64
CA TRP A 389 -12.85 -7.92 -9.97
C TRP A 389 -12.33 -6.51 -9.72
N ARG A 390 -11.82 -6.20 -8.53
CA ARG A 390 -11.35 -4.86 -8.13
C ARG A 390 -10.22 -4.34 -9.02
N PHE A 391 -9.30 -5.20 -9.45
CA PHE A 391 -8.11 -4.80 -10.20
C PHE A 391 -8.16 -5.09 -11.70
N ARG A 392 -9.28 -5.56 -12.26
CA ARG A 392 -9.46 -5.71 -13.71
C ARG A 392 -9.16 -4.41 -14.46
N THR A 393 -8.69 -4.54 -15.70
CA THR A 393 -8.36 -3.43 -16.62
C THR A 393 -9.27 -3.45 -17.83
#